data_AF-A0AA38GA75-F1
#
_entry.id   AF-A0AA38GA75-F1
#
_cell.length_a   1.000
_cell.length_b   1.000
_cell.length_c   1.000
_cell.angle_alpha   90.00
_cell.angle_beta   90.00
_cell.angle_gamma   90.00
#
_symmetry.space_group_name_H-M   'P 1'
#
loop_
_entity.id
_entity.type
_entity.pdbx_description
1 polymer ?
#
loop_
_entity_poly.entity_id
_entity_poly.type
_entity_poly.pdbx_seq_one_letter_code
_entity_poly.pdbx_strand_id
1 'polypeptide(L)'
;MQRKAASYEFKTNSLRNFVVETVQWEIRNRLMPLLCNAAQIGDCIDLQNVFHGFAFDNICRVAFGVDPLHLRPSLSLAQAFDDATHISSGRFFYTLPHLWKLERFFNVGSEKRLREAILVVDEFVMGIIRSRRSEEEEGRVREDLLSRFMAAVMANPELVIAGCDGEGTMADKTDVFLRDMVVSFIMAGRDTTSTALTWFFWLLSSRPSVEEAIRLEISQVLKARKEEEEEEEEEIVLFSFEELKSMHYLQAALSESMRLCPPVPVDTKIAASDDVLPDGNVVRKGCFVSYGIYSMGRMESIWGSDCLEFKPERWLRNGEFVGENPYRYPVFQAGPRICLGKEMSFIQMKSIAASIIHRFSVTVKTEYVPKYTISITLRMKGGLPVVISRR
;
A
#
# COMPACT_ATOMS: atom_id res chain seq x y z
N MET A 1 18.83 -8.96 10.22
CA MET A 1 18.38 -10.30 9.79
C MET A 1 16.94 -10.33 9.28
N GLN A 2 15.95 -9.79 10.00
CA GLN A 2 14.52 -9.76 9.58
C GLN A 2 14.32 -9.27 8.13
N ARG A 3 14.95 -8.14 7.79
CA ARG A 3 14.90 -7.58 6.43
C ARG A 3 15.54 -8.46 5.36
N LYS A 4 16.57 -9.24 5.71
CA LYS A 4 17.24 -10.13 4.75
C LYS A 4 16.29 -11.27 4.35
N ALA A 5 15.65 -11.90 5.33
CA ALA A 5 14.59 -12.90 5.12
C ALA A 5 13.45 -12.31 4.28
N ALA A 6 12.86 -11.18 4.71
CA ALA A 6 11.81 -10.53 3.95
C ALA A 6 12.23 -10.16 2.52
N SER A 7 13.45 -9.64 2.30
CA SER A 7 13.91 -9.24 0.96
C SER A 7 14.16 -10.40 0.00
N TYR A 8 14.45 -11.59 0.53
CA TYR A 8 14.63 -12.80 -0.28
C TYR A 8 13.27 -13.25 -0.79
N GLU A 9 12.29 -13.34 0.10
CA GLU A 9 10.91 -13.71 -0.20
C GLU A 9 10.27 -12.79 -1.23
N PHE A 10 10.41 -11.48 -1.08
CA PHE A 10 9.84 -10.50 -1.99
C PHE A 10 10.41 -10.56 -3.42
N LYS A 11 11.47 -11.33 -3.66
CA LYS A 11 12.11 -11.51 -4.98
C LYS A 11 11.75 -12.83 -5.66
N THR A 12 11.04 -13.75 -4.99
CA THR A 12 10.75 -15.06 -5.57
C THR A 12 9.65 -14.97 -6.61
N ASN A 13 9.78 -15.74 -7.71
CA ASN A 13 8.75 -15.82 -8.73
C ASN A 13 7.45 -16.44 -8.19
N SER A 14 7.52 -17.36 -7.23
CA SER A 14 6.31 -17.95 -6.63
C SER A 14 5.48 -16.91 -5.90
N LEU A 15 6.11 -16.00 -5.15
CA LEU A 15 5.38 -14.93 -4.47
C LEU A 15 4.81 -13.91 -5.46
N ARG A 16 5.51 -13.59 -6.55
CA ARG A 16 4.97 -12.72 -7.61
C ARG A 16 3.73 -13.31 -8.26
N ASN A 17 3.77 -14.59 -8.65
CA ASN A 17 2.63 -15.27 -9.25
C ASN A 17 1.45 -15.34 -8.27
N PHE A 18 1.72 -15.69 -7.01
CA PHE A 18 0.71 -15.72 -5.97
C PHE A 18 0.07 -14.34 -5.73
N VAL A 19 0.85 -13.25 -5.77
CA VAL A 19 0.32 -11.88 -5.71
C VAL A 19 -0.61 -11.61 -6.90
N VAL A 20 -0.19 -11.92 -8.13
CA VAL A 20 -1.01 -11.70 -9.32
C VAL A 20 -2.31 -12.48 -9.23
N GLU A 21 -2.27 -13.78 -8.93
CA GLU A 21 -3.45 -14.63 -8.78
C GLU A 21 -4.40 -14.09 -7.71
N THR A 22 -3.85 -13.66 -6.57
CA THR A 22 -4.64 -13.10 -5.47
C THR A 22 -5.32 -11.79 -5.89
N VAL A 23 -4.58 -10.88 -6.52
CA VAL A 23 -5.11 -9.61 -7.03
C VAL A 23 -6.20 -9.84 -8.07
N GLN A 24 -5.94 -10.73 -9.03
CA GLN A 24 -6.88 -11.11 -10.07
C GLN A 24 -8.17 -11.70 -9.48
N TRP A 25 -8.05 -12.57 -8.47
CA TRP A 25 -9.20 -13.13 -7.78
C TRP A 25 -10.02 -12.04 -7.08
N GLU A 26 -9.39 -11.12 -6.36
CA GLU A 26 -10.08 -10.01 -5.68
C GLU A 26 -10.75 -9.06 -6.69
N ILE A 27 -10.10 -8.82 -7.84
CA ILE A 27 -10.67 -8.02 -8.93
C ILE A 27 -11.93 -8.69 -9.47
N ARG A 28 -11.83 -9.96 -9.87
CA ARG A 28 -12.92 -10.71 -10.50
C ARG A 28 -14.12 -10.92 -9.57
N ASN A 29 -13.86 -11.29 -8.32
CA ASN A 29 -14.91 -11.75 -7.42
C ASN A 29 -15.53 -10.65 -6.55
N ARG A 30 -14.87 -9.49 -6.42
CA ARG A 30 -15.33 -8.43 -5.50
C ARG A 30 -15.32 -7.05 -6.12
N LEU A 31 -14.16 -6.58 -6.61
CA LEU A 31 -14.06 -5.23 -7.15
C LEU A 31 -14.96 -5.03 -8.37
N MET A 32 -14.88 -5.91 -9.36
CA MET A 32 -15.67 -5.81 -10.59
C MET A 32 -17.17 -5.93 -10.33
N PRO A 33 -17.67 -6.90 -9.53
CA PRO A 33 -19.08 -6.94 -9.14
C PRO A 33 -19.55 -5.67 -8.43
N LEU A 34 -18.77 -5.12 -7.49
CA LEU A 34 -19.10 -3.88 -6.77
C LEU A 34 -19.22 -2.70 -7.74
N LEU A 35 -18.25 -2.52 -8.64
CA LEU A 35 -18.26 -1.43 -9.62
C LEU A 35 -19.35 -1.61 -10.69
N CYS A 36 -19.61 -2.85 -11.12
CA CYS A 36 -20.72 -3.17 -12.02
C CYS A 36 -22.07 -2.80 -11.42
N ASN A 37 -22.28 -3.10 -10.13
CA ASN A 37 -23.49 -2.74 -9.40
C ASN A 37 -23.63 -1.21 -9.28
N ALA A 38 -22.57 -0.53 -8.84
CA ALA A 38 -22.55 0.93 -8.76
C ALA A 38 -22.86 1.61 -10.11
N ALA A 39 -22.31 1.06 -11.20
CA ALA A 39 -22.56 1.57 -12.55
C ALA A 39 -23.99 1.32 -13.07
N GLN A 40 -24.65 0.25 -12.61
CA GLN A 40 -26.05 -0.02 -12.95
C GLN A 40 -27.01 0.90 -12.21
N ILE A 41 -26.73 1.18 -10.95
CA ILE A 41 -27.57 2.06 -10.12
C ILE A 41 -27.32 3.53 -10.46
N GLY A 42 -26.11 3.89 -10.88
CA GLY A 42 -25.69 5.28 -11.09
C GLY A 42 -25.35 6.01 -9.78
N ASP A 43 -25.09 5.25 -8.72
CA ASP A 43 -24.81 5.79 -7.39
C ASP A 43 -23.39 6.36 -7.27
N CYS A 44 -23.25 7.36 -6.38
CA CYS A 44 -21.95 7.90 -6.02
C CYS A 44 -21.29 6.99 -4.98
N ILE A 45 -20.11 6.45 -5.30
CA ILE A 45 -19.33 5.61 -4.38
C ILE A 45 -18.05 6.33 -3.92
N ASP A 46 -17.55 5.98 -2.74
CA ASP A 46 -16.25 6.45 -2.27
C ASP A 46 -15.14 5.49 -2.72
N LEU A 47 -14.41 5.85 -3.77
CA LEU A 47 -13.36 5.02 -4.34
C LEU A 47 -12.16 4.86 -3.39
N GLN A 48 -11.94 5.81 -2.47
CA GLN A 48 -10.91 5.66 -1.44
C GLN A 48 -11.26 4.51 -0.51
N ASN A 49 -12.52 4.40 -0.07
CA ASN A 49 -12.96 3.29 0.79
C ASN A 49 -12.92 1.95 0.04
N VAL A 50 -13.28 1.94 -1.24
CA VAL A 50 -13.17 0.73 -2.09
C VAL A 50 -11.73 0.25 -2.17
N PHE A 51 -10.77 1.14 -2.50
CA PHE A 51 -9.36 0.77 -2.57
C PHE A 51 -8.78 0.39 -1.21
N HIS A 52 -9.25 1.01 -0.13
CA HIS A 52 -8.82 0.69 1.23
C HIS A 52 -9.27 -0.69 1.67
N GLY A 53 -10.51 -1.08 1.35
CA GLY A 53 -11.04 -2.43 1.56
C GLY A 53 -10.31 -3.46 0.70
N PHE A 54 -10.15 -3.18 -0.60
CA PHE A 54 -9.41 -4.06 -1.52
C PHE A 54 -7.98 -4.32 -1.04
N ALA A 55 -7.23 -3.26 -0.69
CA ALA A 55 -5.84 -3.39 -0.28
C ALA A 55 -5.72 -4.16 1.05
N PHE A 56 -6.71 -4.06 1.94
CA PHE A 56 -6.77 -4.83 3.18
C PHE A 56 -7.01 -6.33 2.92
N ASP A 57 -7.99 -6.66 2.09
CA ASP A 57 -8.28 -8.05 1.70
C ASP A 57 -7.06 -8.66 1.01
N ASN A 58 -6.46 -7.91 0.07
CA ASN A 58 -5.31 -8.37 -0.69
C ASN A 58 -4.09 -8.63 0.21
N ILE A 59 -3.72 -7.70 1.09
CA ILE A 59 -2.54 -7.91 1.94
C ILE A 59 -2.77 -9.04 2.94
N CYS A 60 -3.99 -9.18 3.49
CA CYS A 60 -4.31 -10.29 4.39
C CYS A 60 -4.16 -11.65 3.70
N ARG A 61 -4.58 -11.74 2.44
CA ARG A 61 -4.49 -12.97 1.66
C ARG A 61 -3.07 -13.25 1.14
N VAL A 62 -2.39 -12.24 0.62
CA VAL A 62 -1.02 -12.36 0.12
C VAL A 62 -0.04 -12.68 1.24
N ALA A 63 -0.13 -11.98 2.37
CA ALA A 63 0.86 -12.12 3.44
C ALA A 63 0.53 -13.26 4.39
N PHE A 64 -0.75 -13.59 4.61
CA PHE A 64 -1.15 -14.55 5.66
C PHE A 64 -2.09 -15.65 5.17
N GLY A 65 -2.47 -15.69 3.89
CA GLY A 65 -3.36 -16.72 3.37
C GLY A 65 -4.76 -16.69 3.98
N VAL A 66 -5.15 -15.56 4.59
CA VAL A 66 -6.45 -15.36 5.24
C VAL A 66 -7.27 -14.38 4.42
N ASP A 67 -8.53 -14.73 4.19
CA ASP A 67 -9.51 -13.86 3.55
C ASP A 67 -10.41 -13.24 4.63
N PRO A 68 -10.25 -11.95 4.97
CA PRO A 68 -11.02 -11.33 6.03
C PRO A 68 -12.37 -10.79 5.52
N LEU A 69 -12.70 -10.99 4.24
CA LEU A 69 -13.99 -10.66 3.61
C LEU A 69 -14.41 -9.18 3.76
N HIS A 70 -13.50 -8.19 3.70
CA HIS A 70 -13.81 -6.78 3.97
C HIS A 70 -14.53 -6.04 2.82
N LEU A 71 -14.44 -6.53 1.58
CA LEU A 71 -15.38 -6.12 0.53
C LEU A 71 -16.82 -6.65 0.79
N ARG A 72 -17.05 -7.31 1.94
CA ARG A 72 -18.34 -7.54 2.61
C ARG A 72 -18.31 -6.84 4.00
N PRO A 73 -19.46 -6.50 4.60
CA PRO A 73 -19.48 -5.63 5.77
C PRO A 73 -19.00 -6.33 7.05
N SER A 74 -17.70 -6.44 7.26
CA SER A 74 -17.05 -6.67 8.57
C SER A 74 -16.39 -5.36 9.04
N LEU A 75 -17.24 -4.40 9.41
CA LEU A 75 -16.86 -3.03 9.78
C LEU A 75 -15.81 -2.94 10.92
N SER A 76 -15.71 -3.95 11.80
CA SER A 76 -15.01 -3.82 13.10
C SER A 76 -13.48 -3.81 13.02
N LEU A 77 -12.86 -4.63 12.16
CA LEU A 77 -11.40 -4.78 12.14
C LEU A 77 -10.71 -3.66 11.36
N ALA A 78 -11.20 -3.34 10.16
CA ALA A 78 -10.70 -2.21 9.38
C ALA A 78 -10.78 -0.88 10.15
N GLN A 79 -11.88 -0.66 10.89
CA GLN A 79 -12.07 0.50 11.76
C GLN A 79 -11.09 0.49 12.92
N ALA A 80 -10.84 -0.66 13.55
CA ALA A 80 -9.83 -0.76 14.61
C ALA A 80 -8.43 -0.37 14.10
N PHE A 81 -8.03 -0.81 12.91
CA PHE A 81 -6.78 -0.36 12.29
C PHE A 81 -6.76 1.15 12.01
N ASP A 82 -7.86 1.70 11.46
CA ASP A 82 -7.96 3.14 11.17
C ASP A 82 -7.87 3.98 12.46
N ASP A 83 -8.58 3.59 13.52
CA ASP A 83 -8.50 4.22 14.84
C ASP A 83 -7.09 4.13 15.42
N ALA A 84 -6.46 2.95 15.34
CA ALA A 84 -5.12 2.74 15.86
C ALA A 84 -4.08 3.64 15.17
N THR A 85 -4.12 3.72 13.84
CA THR A 85 -3.23 4.57 13.04
C THR A 85 -3.49 6.05 13.29
N HIS A 86 -4.75 6.49 13.29
CA HIS A 86 -5.12 7.89 13.47
C HIS A 86 -4.74 8.40 14.87
N ILE A 87 -5.08 7.65 15.92
CA ILE A 87 -4.77 8.04 17.31
C ILE A 87 -3.25 8.04 17.54
N SER A 88 -2.55 7.02 17.05
CA SER A 88 -1.08 6.94 17.17
C SER A 88 -0.39 8.09 16.45
N SER A 89 -0.87 8.48 15.27
CA SER A 89 -0.36 9.64 14.52
C SER A 89 -0.68 10.96 15.21
N GLY A 90 -1.86 11.06 15.86
CA GLY A 90 -2.28 12.21 16.63
C GLY A 90 -1.31 12.57 17.76
N ARG A 91 -0.55 11.59 18.30
CA ARG A 91 0.46 11.82 19.34
C ARG A 91 1.54 12.83 18.95
N PHE A 92 1.87 12.93 17.66
CA PHE A 92 2.85 13.90 17.16
C PHE A 92 2.36 15.36 17.25
N PHE A 93 1.05 15.57 17.46
CA PHE A 93 0.42 16.89 17.48
C PHE A 93 -0.04 17.33 18.88
N TYR A 94 0.21 16.54 19.93
CA TYR A 94 -0.10 16.97 21.29
C TYR A 94 0.78 18.16 21.67
N THR A 95 0.14 19.26 22.07
CA THR A 95 0.82 20.47 22.58
C THR A 95 1.68 20.17 23.80
N LEU A 96 1.26 19.21 24.62
CA LEU A 96 1.99 18.69 25.77
C LEU A 96 2.39 17.22 25.49
N PRO A 97 3.67 16.92 25.20
CA PRO A 97 4.15 15.60 24.80
C PRO A 97 3.93 14.46 25.82
N HIS A 98 3.46 14.78 27.03
CA HIS A 98 3.19 13.80 28.09
C HIS A 98 1.71 13.65 28.41
N LEU A 99 0.82 14.47 27.83
CA LEU A 99 -0.61 14.42 28.10
C LEU A 99 -1.23 13.09 27.67
N TRP A 100 -0.86 12.57 26.49
CA TRP A 100 -1.30 11.24 26.04
C TRP A 100 -0.84 10.13 26.99
N LYS A 101 0.28 10.28 27.73
CA LYS A 101 0.70 9.30 28.74
C LYS A 101 -0.23 9.30 29.94
N LEU A 102 -0.74 10.47 30.33
CA LEU A 102 -1.75 10.59 31.39
C LEU A 102 -3.08 10.00 30.94
N GLU A 103 -3.56 10.32 29.73
CA GLU A 103 -4.77 9.73 29.17
C GLU A 103 -4.68 8.20 29.09
N ARG A 104 -3.50 7.68 28.73
CA ARG A 104 -3.20 6.24 28.75
C ARG A 104 -3.23 5.67 30.15
N PHE A 105 -2.61 6.33 31.12
CA PHE A 105 -2.57 5.88 32.52
C PHE A 105 -3.97 5.79 33.13
N PHE A 106 -4.81 6.80 32.89
CA PHE A 106 -6.19 6.81 33.35
C PHE A 106 -7.14 6.00 32.46
N ASN A 107 -6.66 5.52 31.31
CA ASN A 107 -7.46 4.78 30.32
C ASN A 107 -8.73 5.54 29.92
N VAL A 108 -8.55 6.81 29.51
CA VAL A 108 -9.63 7.72 29.11
C VAL A 108 -9.39 8.27 27.71
N GLY A 109 -10.46 8.82 27.10
CA GLY A 109 -10.37 9.54 25.83
C GLY A 109 -9.84 8.70 24.65
N SER A 110 -8.95 9.29 23.87
CA SER A 110 -8.34 8.67 22.69
C SER A 110 -7.53 7.41 23.02
N GLU A 111 -6.82 7.40 24.15
CA GLU A 111 -5.99 6.27 24.55
C GLU A 111 -6.81 5.05 24.98
N LYS A 112 -8.01 5.24 25.55
CA LYS A 112 -8.95 4.14 25.80
C LYS A 112 -9.41 3.50 24.49
N ARG A 113 -9.83 4.32 23.52
CA ARG A 113 -10.25 3.84 22.19
C ARG A 113 -9.11 3.11 21.47
N LEU A 114 -7.89 3.65 21.57
CA LEU A 114 -6.72 2.96 21.02
C LEU A 114 -6.50 1.60 21.67
N ARG A 115 -6.65 1.48 22.99
CA ARG A 115 -6.53 0.19 23.68
C ARG A 115 -7.57 -0.81 23.18
N GLU A 116 -8.83 -0.40 23.03
CA GLU A 116 -9.90 -1.23 22.48
C GLU A 116 -9.59 -1.66 21.03
N ALA A 117 -9.13 -0.72 20.20
CA ALA A 117 -8.73 -1.00 18.83
C ALA A 117 -7.54 -1.99 18.74
N ILE A 118 -6.52 -1.82 19.59
CA ILE A 118 -5.38 -2.74 19.67
C ILE A 118 -5.84 -4.13 20.07
N LEU A 119 -6.77 -4.27 21.02
CA LEU A 119 -7.29 -5.59 21.42
C LEU A 119 -7.96 -6.32 20.24
N VAL A 120 -8.76 -5.62 19.44
CA VAL A 120 -9.40 -6.21 18.24
C VAL A 120 -8.36 -6.64 17.20
N VAL A 121 -7.35 -5.81 16.97
CA VAL A 121 -6.25 -6.15 16.05
C VAL A 121 -5.46 -7.36 16.58
N ASP A 122 -5.17 -7.40 17.87
CA ASP A 122 -4.41 -8.47 18.51
C ASP A 122 -5.14 -9.79 18.46
N GLU A 123 -6.43 -9.80 18.78
CA GLU A 123 -7.25 -11.00 18.73
C GLU A 123 -7.28 -11.58 17.31
N PHE A 124 -7.45 -10.72 16.30
CA PHE A 124 -7.42 -11.13 14.90
C PHE A 124 -6.06 -11.72 14.50
N VAL A 125 -4.98 -10.99 14.75
CA VAL A 125 -3.62 -11.41 14.35
C VAL A 125 -3.19 -12.68 15.08
N MET A 126 -3.48 -12.79 16.37
CA MET A 126 -3.20 -14.00 17.15
C MET A 126 -4.05 -15.18 16.69
N GLY A 127 -5.29 -14.94 16.24
CA GLY A 127 -6.14 -15.94 15.60
C GLY A 127 -5.48 -16.53 14.35
N ILE A 128 -4.91 -15.68 13.48
CA ILE A 128 -4.15 -16.10 12.29
C ILE A 128 -2.95 -16.97 12.69
N ILE A 129 -2.14 -16.52 13.65
CA ILE A 129 -0.93 -17.22 14.10
C ILE A 129 -1.28 -18.61 14.66
N ARG A 130 -2.33 -18.69 15.51
CA ARG A 130 -2.80 -19.96 16.08
C ARG A 130 -3.33 -20.92 15.02
N SER A 131 -4.15 -20.42 14.10
CA SER A 131 -4.66 -21.22 12.97
C SER A 131 -3.51 -21.78 12.15
N ARG A 132 -2.46 -20.98 11.92
CA ARG A 132 -1.32 -21.44 11.14
C ARG A 132 -0.50 -22.52 11.82
N ARG A 133 -0.26 -22.40 13.14
CA ARG A 133 0.42 -23.45 13.92
C ARG A 133 -0.33 -24.78 13.85
N SER A 134 -1.65 -24.75 13.98
CA SER A 134 -2.50 -25.94 13.86
C SER A 134 -2.37 -26.60 12.48
N GLU A 135 -2.33 -25.81 11.40
CA GLU A 135 -2.16 -26.34 10.04
C GLU A 135 -0.77 -26.98 9.83
N GLU A 136 0.28 -26.40 10.40
CA GLU A 136 1.64 -26.97 10.36
C GLU A 136 1.74 -28.29 11.15
N GLU A 137 1.08 -28.38 12.32
CA GLU A 137 0.97 -29.62 13.09
C GLU A 137 0.19 -30.72 12.33
N GLU A 138 -0.80 -30.33 11.52
CA GLU A 138 -1.54 -31.22 10.62
C GLU A 138 -0.77 -31.59 9.33
N GLY A 139 0.46 -31.10 9.15
CA GLY A 139 1.30 -31.37 7.98
C GLY A 139 0.91 -30.60 6.71
N ARG A 140 0.05 -29.59 6.81
CA ARG A 140 -0.29 -28.71 5.67
C ARG A 140 0.74 -27.59 5.55
N VAL A 141 1.64 -27.70 4.57
CA VAL A 141 2.65 -26.66 4.30
C VAL A 141 2.04 -25.58 3.41
N ARG A 142 2.02 -24.33 3.89
CA ARG A 142 1.70 -23.15 3.07
C ARG A 142 2.97 -22.37 2.74
N GLU A 143 3.01 -21.76 1.56
CA GLU A 143 4.14 -20.96 1.10
C GLU A 143 3.99 -19.44 1.35
N ASP A 144 2.98 -19.00 2.09
CA ASP A 144 2.78 -17.58 2.35
C ASP A 144 3.84 -16.99 3.30
N LEU A 145 3.82 -15.66 3.37
CA LEU A 145 4.84 -14.89 4.06
C LEU A 145 4.90 -15.22 5.57
N LEU A 146 3.77 -15.53 6.21
CA LEU A 146 3.72 -15.92 7.62
C LEU A 146 4.45 -17.23 7.89
N SER A 147 4.14 -18.28 7.12
CA SER A 147 4.79 -19.59 7.29
C SER A 147 6.29 -19.50 7.08
N ARG A 148 6.72 -18.69 6.11
CA ARG A 148 8.15 -18.46 5.87
C ARG A 148 8.82 -17.69 7.02
N PHE A 149 8.13 -16.74 7.64
CA PHE A 149 8.65 -16.08 8.85
C PHE A 149 8.69 -17.00 10.06
N MET A 150 7.67 -17.84 10.25
CA MET A 150 7.66 -18.85 11.30
C MET A 150 8.85 -19.81 11.14
N ALA A 151 9.09 -20.31 9.93
CA ALA A 151 10.25 -21.14 9.61
C ALA A 151 11.58 -20.40 9.85
N ALA A 152 11.69 -19.12 9.45
CA ALA A 152 12.89 -18.33 9.66
C ALA A 152 13.20 -18.08 11.15
N VAL A 153 12.16 -17.90 11.98
CA VAL A 153 12.29 -17.76 13.44
C VAL A 153 12.74 -19.08 14.07
N MET A 154 12.14 -20.20 13.65
CA MET A 154 12.56 -21.54 14.12
C MET A 154 14.02 -21.83 13.78
N ALA A 155 14.46 -21.44 12.58
CA ALA A 155 15.84 -21.65 12.14
C ALA A 155 16.85 -20.73 12.85
N ASN A 156 16.43 -19.58 13.38
CA ASN A 156 17.32 -18.59 14.00
C ASN A 156 16.64 -17.86 15.17
N PRO A 157 16.60 -18.45 16.37
CA PRO A 157 15.94 -17.87 17.55
C PRO A 157 16.47 -16.50 17.99
N GLU A 158 17.71 -16.15 17.61
CA GLU A 158 18.30 -14.82 17.86
C GLU A 158 17.54 -13.66 17.18
N LEU A 159 16.77 -13.93 16.12
CA LEU A 159 15.92 -12.94 15.44
C LEU A 159 14.84 -12.35 16.35
N VAL A 160 14.37 -13.14 17.32
CA VAL A 160 13.32 -12.77 18.27
C VAL A 160 13.90 -11.96 19.41
N ILE A 161 15.10 -12.34 19.89
CA ILE A 161 15.78 -11.68 21.01
C ILE A 161 16.17 -10.24 20.66
N ALA A 162 16.59 -9.98 19.42
CA ALA A 162 16.93 -8.63 18.96
C ALA A 162 15.72 -7.70 18.74
N GLY A 163 14.49 -8.23 18.77
CA GLY A 163 13.26 -7.49 18.47
C GLY A 163 12.37 -7.19 19.67
N CYS A 164 12.62 -7.81 20.83
CA CYS A 164 11.76 -7.70 22.01
C CYS A 164 12.59 -7.44 23.28
N ASP A 165 12.51 -6.20 23.79
CA ASP A 165 13.03 -5.85 25.12
C ASP A 165 11.98 -6.24 26.19
N GLY A 166 12.24 -7.29 26.97
CA GLY A 166 11.34 -7.70 28.06
C GLY A 166 11.57 -9.09 28.66
N GLU A 167 11.00 -9.31 29.85
CA GLU A 167 10.86 -10.61 30.51
C GLU A 167 9.69 -11.40 29.90
N GLY A 168 9.87 -12.70 29.66
CA GLY A 168 8.87 -13.57 29.03
C GLY A 168 9.50 -14.83 28.44
N THR A 169 8.70 -15.86 28.17
CA THR A 169 9.21 -17.10 27.56
C THR A 169 9.60 -16.85 26.09
N MET A 170 10.44 -17.72 25.52
CA MET A 170 10.79 -17.63 24.09
C MET A 170 9.57 -17.79 23.17
N ALA A 171 8.55 -18.52 23.62
CA ALA A 171 7.28 -18.62 22.93
C ALA A 171 6.55 -17.27 22.91
N ASP A 172 6.42 -16.60 24.06
CA ASP A 172 5.77 -15.29 24.16
C ASP A 172 6.45 -14.24 23.28
N LYS A 173 7.80 -14.22 23.28
CA LYS A 173 8.57 -13.29 22.44
C LYS A 173 8.38 -13.58 20.95
N THR A 174 8.25 -14.86 20.58
CA THR A 174 7.99 -15.26 19.19
C THR A 174 6.60 -14.79 18.74
N ASP A 175 5.59 -14.94 19.60
CA ASP A 175 4.22 -14.50 19.33
C ASP A 175 4.16 -12.98 19.12
N VAL A 176 4.80 -12.21 20.00
CA VAL A 176 4.91 -10.75 19.87
C VAL A 176 5.62 -10.37 18.57
N PHE A 177 6.74 -11.02 18.24
CA PHE A 177 7.47 -10.76 17.01
C PHE A 177 6.62 -11.03 15.76
N LEU A 178 5.96 -12.20 15.69
CA LEU A 178 5.09 -12.54 14.57
C LEU A 178 3.90 -11.57 14.46
N ARG A 179 3.29 -11.21 15.59
CA ARG A 179 2.20 -10.24 15.64
C ARG A 179 2.62 -8.87 15.10
N ASP A 180 3.76 -8.34 15.57
CA ASP A 180 4.27 -7.05 15.12
C ASP A 180 4.63 -7.04 13.63
N MET A 181 5.16 -8.16 13.12
CA MET A 181 5.43 -8.35 11.70
C MET A 181 4.13 -8.34 10.88
N VAL A 182 3.11 -9.09 11.30
CA VAL A 182 1.79 -9.14 10.64
C VAL A 182 1.18 -7.74 10.57
N VAL A 183 1.09 -7.04 11.72
CA VAL A 183 0.58 -5.67 11.81
C VAL A 183 1.35 -4.73 10.88
N SER A 184 2.69 -4.83 10.87
CA SER A 184 3.54 -3.99 10.02
C SER A 184 3.29 -4.20 8.53
N PHE A 185 3.12 -5.44 8.08
CA PHE A 185 2.82 -5.72 6.66
C PHE A 185 1.43 -5.26 6.26
N ILE A 186 0.41 -5.48 7.10
CA ILE A 186 -0.95 -5.01 6.84
C ILE A 186 -0.96 -3.49 6.68
N MET A 187 -0.39 -2.76 7.64
CA MET A 187 -0.32 -1.30 7.58
C MET A 187 0.45 -0.81 6.35
N ALA A 188 1.62 -1.39 6.08
CA ALA A 188 2.46 -0.97 4.96
C ALA A 188 1.80 -1.22 3.60
N GLY A 189 1.16 -2.37 3.40
CA GLY A 189 0.55 -2.76 2.13
C GLY A 189 -0.81 -2.11 1.87
N ARG A 190 -1.64 -1.97 2.92
CA ARG A 190 -3.00 -1.43 2.82
C ARG A 190 -3.01 0.07 2.54
N ASP A 191 -2.48 0.86 3.47
CA ASP A 191 -2.70 2.32 3.51
C ASP A 191 -1.99 3.02 2.37
N THR A 192 -0.82 2.52 1.95
CA THR A 192 0.00 3.16 0.91
C THR A 192 -0.58 2.91 -0.48
N THR A 193 -0.94 1.66 -0.79
CA THR A 193 -1.50 1.27 -2.09
C THR A 193 -2.87 1.91 -2.32
N SER A 194 -3.74 1.92 -1.30
CA SER A 194 -5.06 2.54 -1.40
C SER A 194 -4.96 4.05 -1.63
N THR A 195 -4.05 4.72 -0.92
CA THR A 195 -3.79 6.15 -1.10
C THR A 195 -3.24 6.46 -2.49
N ALA A 196 -2.29 5.66 -2.99
CA ALA A 196 -1.71 5.84 -4.33
C ALA A 196 -2.77 5.77 -5.44
N LEU A 197 -3.64 4.75 -5.39
CA LEU A 197 -4.72 4.57 -6.36
C LEU A 197 -5.76 5.69 -6.27
N THR A 198 -6.11 6.11 -5.05
CA THR A 198 -7.06 7.20 -4.83
C THR A 198 -6.58 8.48 -5.52
N TRP A 199 -5.33 8.89 -5.28
CA TRP A 199 -4.77 10.07 -5.95
C TRP A 199 -4.60 9.88 -7.45
N PHE A 200 -4.24 8.68 -7.89
CA PHE A 200 -4.12 8.37 -9.32
C PHE A 200 -5.45 8.60 -10.05
N PHE A 201 -6.56 8.05 -9.57
CA PHE A 201 -7.86 8.24 -10.21
C PHE A 201 -8.36 9.69 -10.12
N TRP A 202 -8.07 10.41 -9.04
CA TRP A 202 -8.39 11.83 -8.94
C TRP A 202 -7.58 12.70 -9.91
N LEU A 203 -6.28 12.42 -10.08
CA LEU A 203 -5.45 13.11 -11.07
C LEU A 203 -5.90 12.75 -12.49
N LEU A 204 -6.25 11.49 -12.74
CA LEU A 204 -6.67 11.02 -14.05
C LEU A 204 -8.00 11.64 -14.50
N SER A 205 -8.94 11.86 -13.57
CA SER A 205 -10.30 12.36 -13.89
C SER A 205 -10.33 13.75 -14.55
N SER A 206 -9.24 14.51 -14.49
CA SER A 206 -9.11 15.82 -15.14
C SER A 206 -8.15 15.79 -16.35
N ARG A 207 -7.74 14.59 -16.80
CA ARG A 207 -6.69 14.38 -17.81
C ARG A 207 -7.10 13.31 -18.83
N PRO A 208 -8.10 13.62 -19.69
CA PRO A 208 -8.62 12.65 -20.65
C PRO A 208 -7.55 12.17 -21.65
N SER A 209 -6.56 13.00 -22.00
CA SER A 209 -5.46 12.59 -22.89
C SER A 209 -4.57 11.50 -22.29
N VAL A 210 -4.29 11.57 -20.98
CA VAL A 210 -3.53 10.55 -20.26
C VAL A 210 -4.34 9.27 -20.15
N GLU A 211 -5.63 9.38 -19.81
CA GLU A 211 -6.52 8.21 -19.74
C GLU A 211 -6.62 7.50 -21.09
N GLU A 212 -6.75 8.26 -22.18
CA GLU A 212 -6.79 7.68 -23.52
C GLU A 212 -5.47 7.01 -23.91
N ALA A 213 -4.32 7.60 -23.56
CA ALA A 213 -3.02 6.95 -23.79
C ALA A 213 -2.88 5.62 -23.02
N ILE A 214 -3.36 5.56 -21.77
CA ILE A 214 -3.41 4.31 -21.00
C ILE A 214 -4.36 3.30 -21.67
N ARG A 215 -5.52 3.74 -22.17
CA ARG A 215 -6.48 2.88 -22.87
C ARG A 215 -5.88 2.30 -24.15
N LEU A 216 -5.19 3.12 -24.94
CA LEU A 216 -4.49 2.66 -26.14
C LEU A 216 -3.45 1.59 -25.81
N GLU A 217 -2.67 1.78 -24.74
CA GLU A 217 -1.73 0.78 -24.24
C GLU A 217 -2.44 -0.53 -23.84
N ILE A 218 -3.54 -0.44 -23.08
CA ILE A 218 -4.34 -1.62 -22.70
C ILE A 218 -4.88 -2.34 -23.94
N SER A 219 -5.41 -1.62 -24.93
CA SER A 219 -5.91 -2.21 -26.18
C SER A 219 -4.81 -2.91 -26.97
N GLN A 220 -3.58 -2.39 -26.98
CA GLN A 220 -2.44 -3.03 -27.63
C GLN A 220 -2.07 -4.34 -26.95
N VAL A 221 -2.03 -4.36 -25.61
CA VAL A 221 -1.76 -5.57 -24.82
C VAL A 221 -2.81 -6.65 -25.10
N LEU A 222 -4.10 -6.29 -25.11
CA LEU A 222 -5.18 -7.24 -25.38
C LEU A 222 -5.18 -7.75 -26.83
N LYS A 223 -4.75 -6.92 -27.78
CA LYS A 223 -4.60 -7.35 -29.17
C LYS A 223 -3.48 -8.39 -29.30
N ALA A 224 -2.33 -8.16 -28.65
CA ALA A 224 -1.23 -9.13 -28.64
C ALA A 224 -1.66 -10.47 -28.04
N ARG A 225 -2.47 -10.47 -26.97
CA ARG A 225 -3.05 -11.70 -26.39
C ARG A 225 -3.91 -12.48 -27.40
N LYS A 226 -4.83 -11.80 -28.10
CA LYS A 226 -5.71 -12.44 -29.10
C LYS A 226 -4.95 -13.03 -30.30
N GLU A 227 -3.76 -12.54 -30.59
CA GLU A 227 -2.88 -13.10 -31.63
C GLU A 227 -2.20 -14.41 -31.16
N GLU A 228 -2.08 -14.62 -29.85
CA GLU A 228 -1.47 -15.80 -29.22
C GLU A 228 -2.52 -16.86 -28.84
N GLU A 229 -3.76 -16.47 -28.52
CA GLU A 229 -4.82 -17.35 -27.98
C GLU A 229 -6.19 -17.12 -28.69
N GLU A 230 -6.81 -18.19 -29.20
CA GLU A 230 -8.21 -18.19 -29.71
C GLU A 230 -9.21 -18.19 -28.54
N GLU A 231 -9.18 -17.17 -27.67
CA GLU A 231 -10.08 -17.10 -26.50
C GLU A 231 -11.37 -16.27 -26.76
N GLU A 232 -12.47 -16.73 -26.14
CA GLU A 232 -13.75 -16.02 -26.07
C GLU A 232 -13.60 -14.70 -25.28
N GLU A 233 -14.39 -13.68 -25.62
CA GLU A 233 -14.39 -12.41 -24.88
C GLU A 233 -14.92 -12.59 -23.46
N GLU A 234 -14.02 -12.72 -22.47
CA GLU A 234 -14.40 -12.64 -21.06
C GLU A 234 -14.98 -11.26 -20.72
N GLU A 235 -16.09 -11.24 -19.97
CA GLU A 235 -16.70 -9.99 -19.50
C GLU A 235 -15.76 -9.21 -18.55
N ILE A 236 -14.88 -9.89 -17.81
CA ILE A 236 -13.92 -9.27 -16.88
C ILE A 236 -12.49 -9.54 -17.38
N VAL A 237 -11.85 -8.50 -17.89
CA VAL A 237 -10.46 -8.57 -18.34
C VAL A 237 -9.50 -8.50 -17.15
N LEU A 238 -8.70 -9.57 -17.01
CA LEU A 238 -7.60 -9.69 -16.07
C LEU A 238 -6.27 -9.72 -16.84
N PHE A 239 -5.21 -9.21 -16.21
CA PHE A 239 -3.88 -9.09 -16.83
C PHE A 239 -2.86 -9.95 -16.09
N SER A 240 -2.07 -10.72 -16.84
CA SER A 240 -0.96 -11.52 -16.34
C SER A 240 0.23 -10.64 -15.90
N PHE A 241 1.21 -11.23 -15.23
CA PHE A 241 2.41 -10.49 -14.82
C PHE A 241 3.17 -9.87 -16.00
N GLU A 242 3.37 -10.62 -17.09
CA GLU A 242 4.14 -10.14 -18.25
C GLU A 242 3.38 -9.05 -19.02
N GLU A 243 2.05 -9.15 -19.11
CA GLU A 243 1.21 -8.09 -19.66
C GLU A 243 1.24 -6.82 -18.80
N LEU A 244 1.17 -6.97 -17.48
CA LEU A 244 1.32 -5.83 -16.60
C LEU A 244 2.70 -5.22 -16.77
N LYS A 245 3.76 -6.01 -16.91
CA LYS A 245 5.13 -5.52 -17.09
C LYS A 245 5.30 -4.71 -18.39
N SER A 246 4.61 -5.07 -19.47
CA SER A 246 4.65 -4.33 -20.75
C SER A 246 3.86 -3.01 -20.75
N MET A 247 2.98 -2.77 -19.77
CA MET A 247 2.26 -1.49 -19.61
C MET A 247 3.17 -0.37 -19.07
N HIS A 248 4.04 0.17 -19.91
CA HIS A 248 5.01 1.20 -19.57
C HIS A 248 4.39 2.57 -19.28
N TYR A 249 3.39 2.99 -20.07
CA TYR A 249 2.71 4.27 -19.92
C TYR A 249 1.86 4.30 -18.64
N LEU A 250 1.14 3.22 -18.31
CA LEU A 250 0.43 3.12 -17.03
C LEU A 250 1.38 3.22 -15.84
N GLN A 251 2.56 2.58 -15.93
CA GLN A 251 3.57 2.68 -14.88
C GLN A 251 4.15 4.10 -14.75
N ALA A 252 4.36 4.77 -15.89
CA ALA A 252 4.75 6.17 -15.94
C ALA A 252 3.69 7.07 -15.28
N ALA A 253 2.41 6.87 -15.59
CA ALA A 253 1.31 7.66 -15.03
C ALA A 253 1.12 7.43 -13.53
N LEU A 254 1.27 6.18 -13.06
CA LEU A 254 1.28 5.87 -11.62
C LEU A 254 2.47 6.52 -10.90
N SER A 255 3.65 6.50 -11.52
CA SER A 255 4.86 7.13 -10.95
C SER A 255 4.72 8.65 -10.89
N GLU A 256 4.17 9.27 -11.94
CA GLU A 256 3.89 10.70 -11.97
C GLU A 256 2.81 11.10 -10.95
N SER A 257 1.78 10.29 -10.79
CA SER A 257 0.78 10.45 -9.74
C SER A 257 1.42 10.47 -8.36
N MET A 258 2.26 9.49 -8.04
CA MET A 258 2.92 9.43 -6.73
C MET A 258 4.02 10.49 -6.55
N ARG A 259 4.59 11.05 -7.64
CA ARG A 259 5.49 12.21 -7.54
C ARG A 259 4.75 13.44 -7.01
N LEU A 260 3.55 13.69 -7.53
CA LEU A 260 2.72 14.81 -7.08
C LEU A 260 1.98 14.47 -5.78
N CYS A 261 1.43 13.27 -5.64
CA CYS A 261 0.65 12.87 -4.48
C CYS A 261 1.25 11.59 -3.88
N PRO A 262 2.44 11.67 -3.25
CA PRO A 262 3.08 10.52 -2.64
C PRO A 262 2.22 9.97 -1.49
N PRO A 263 2.03 8.65 -1.41
CA PRO A 263 1.29 8.04 -0.30
C PRO A 263 1.87 8.40 1.07
N VAL A 264 3.20 8.48 1.19
CA VAL A 264 3.91 8.93 2.38
C VAL A 264 4.55 10.29 2.05
N PRO A 265 4.03 11.42 2.55
CA PRO A 265 4.47 12.75 2.12
C PRO A 265 5.76 13.24 2.79
N VAL A 266 6.09 12.72 3.98
CA VAL A 266 7.28 13.06 4.75
C VAL A 266 7.81 11.79 5.41
N ASP A 267 9.12 11.60 5.40
CA ASP A 267 9.78 10.54 6.15
C ASP A 267 10.84 11.14 7.09
N THR A 268 11.09 10.47 8.21
CA THR A 268 11.98 10.95 9.27
C THR A 268 12.96 9.86 9.70
N LYS A 269 14.24 10.21 9.81
CA LYS A 269 15.32 9.39 10.35
C LYS A 269 15.81 9.99 11.68
N ILE A 270 16.49 9.17 12.49
CA ILE A 270 17.19 9.62 13.70
C ILE A 270 18.69 9.43 13.47
N ALA A 271 19.48 10.47 13.70
CA ALA A 271 20.93 10.40 13.60
C ALA A 271 21.51 9.48 14.67
N ALA A 272 22.21 8.41 14.26
CA ALA A 272 22.80 7.43 15.17
C ALA A 272 24.10 7.94 15.85
N SER A 273 24.79 8.85 15.18
CA SER A 273 26.00 9.55 15.62
C SER A 273 25.97 11.00 15.10
N ASP A 274 26.87 11.83 15.60
CA ASP A 274 27.11 13.15 15.01
C ASP A 274 27.58 12.98 13.56
N ASP A 275 27.10 13.86 12.68
CA ASP A 275 27.39 13.83 11.23
C ASP A 275 27.30 15.25 10.63
N VAL A 276 27.75 15.40 9.39
CA VAL A 276 27.73 16.67 8.64
C VAL A 276 27.05 16.43 7.28
N LEU A 277 25.97 17.18 7.03
CA LEU A 277 25.24 17.12 5.76
C LEU A 277 26.07 17.70 4.60
N PRO A 278 25.75 17.38 3.33
CA PRO A 278 26.50 17.85 2.16
C PRO A 278 26.64 19.38 2.03
N ASP A 279 25.77 20.15 2.69
CA ASP A 279 25.79 21.62 2.72
C ASP A 279 26.62 22.18 3.89
N GLY A 280 27.26 21.32 4.69
CA GLY A 280 28.08 21.67 5.85
C GLY A 280 27.30 21.78 7.16
N ASN A 281 25.97 21.57 7.16
CA ASN A 281 25.19 21.62 8.39
C ASN A 281 25.47 20.40 9.30
N VAL A 282 25.73 20.65 10.58
CA VAL A 282 26.00 19.61 11.57
C VAL A 282 24.69 19.03 12.11
N VAL A 283 24.58 17.71 12.12
CA VAL A 283 23.49 16.95 12.74
C VAL A 283 24.05 16.18 13.92
N ARG A 284 23.49 16.40 15.11
CA ARG A 284 23.93 15.69 16.32
C ARG A 284 23.21 14.36 16.46
N LYS A 285 23.85 13.41 17.15
CA LYS A 285 23.24 12.16 17.59
C LYS A 285 21.90 12.42 18.27
N GLY A 286 20.88 11.66 17.86
CA GLY A 286 19.52 11.75 18.37
C GLY A 286 18.64 12.80 17.68
N CYS A 287 19.18 13.65 16.82
CA CYS A 287 18.36 14.58 16.03
C CYS A 287 17.49 13.84 15.01
N PHE A 288 16.24 14.28 14.91
CA PHE A 288 15.36 13.91 13.80
C PHE A 288 15.77 14.66 12.53
N VAL A 289 15.90 13.93 11.43
CA VAL A 289 16.14 14.47 10.09
C VAL A 289 15.00 14.04 9.20
N SER A 290 14.17 15.00 8.77
CA SER A 290 13.01 14.75 7.93
C SER A 290 13.22 15.27 6.52
N TYR A 291 12.72 14.55 5.53
CA TYR A 291 12.71 14.98 4.13
C TYR A 291 11.28 14.91 3.58
N GLY A 292 10.85 16.02 2.97
CA GLY A 292 9.50 16.17 2.46
C GLY A 292 9.37 15.63 1.03
N ILE A 293 8.99 14.36 0.89
CA ILE A 293 8.77 13.69 -0.40
C ILE A 293 7.77 14.48 -1.25
N TYR A 294 6.69 14.99 -0.64
CA TYR A 294 5.68 15.82 -1.32
C TYR A 294 6.26 17.12 -1.90
N SER A 295 7.14 17.78 -1.14
CA SER A 295 7.80 19.02 -1.56
C SER A 295 8.87 18.74 -2.60
N MET A 296 9.71 17.72 -2.40
CA MET A 296 10.73 17.28 -3.35
C MET A 296 10.13 16.95 -4.72
N GLY A 297 8.95 16.34 -4.74
CA GLY A 297 8.17 16.10 -5.94
C GLY A 297 7.87 17.37 -6.74
N ARG A 298 7.83 18.55 -6.12
CA ARG A 298 7.46 19.84 -6.75
C ARG A 298 8.60 20.86 -6.86
N MET A 299 9.81 20.49 -6.45
CA MET A 299 10.95 21.41 -6.51
C MET A 299 11.42 21.59 -7.95
N GLU A 300 11.44 22.82 -8.44
CA GLU A 300 11.96 23.17 -9.78
C GLU A 300 13.42 22.76 -9.93
N SER A 301 14.24 22.92 -8.88
CA SER A 301 15.64 22.49 -8.87
C SER A 301 15.83 20.98 -9.08
N ILE A 302 14.78 20.19 -8.82
CA ILE A 302 14.77 18.76 -9.07
C ILE A 302 14.11 18.49 -10.41
N TRP A 303 12.85 18.90 -10.60
CA TRP A 303 12.00 18.45 -11.70
C TRP A 303 11.91 19.40 -12.90
N GLY A 304 12.61 20.53 -12.88
CA GLY A 304 12.54 21.55 -13.92
C GLY A 304 11.31 22.46 -13.79
N SER A 305 11.16 23.39 -14.73
CA SER A 305 10.10 24.42 -14.70
C SER A 305 8.68 23.86 -14.79
N ASP A 306 8.52 22.66 -15.35
CA ASP A 306 7.24 21.96 -15.46
C ASP A 306 6.99 21.01 -14.26
N CYS A 307 7.66 21.23 -13.11
CA CYS A 307 7.55 20.41 -11.91
C CYS A 307 6.13 20.29 -11.34
N LEU A 308 5.23 21.24 -11.62
CA LEU A 308 3.84 21.19 -11.16
C LEU A 308 2.91 20.47 -12.14
N GLU A 309 3.35 20.21 -13.37
CA GLU A 309 2.56 19.54 -14.39
C GLU A 309 2.59 18.03 -14.21
N PHE A 310 1.45 17.37 -14.36
CA PHE A 310 1.37 15.92 -14.45
C PHE A 310 1.70 15.49 -15.89
N LYS A 311 2.87 14.89 -16.08
CA LYS A 311 3.41 14.48 -17.38
C LYS A 311 4.07 13.10 -17.27
N PRO A 312 3.32 12.01 -17.51
CA PRO A 312 3.86 10.65 -17.54
C PRO A 312 5.08 10.50 -18.44
N GLU A 313 5.19 11.29 -19.50
CA GLU A 313 6.26 11.25 -20.50
C GLU A 313 7.65 11.51 -19.89
N ARG A 314 7.75 12.11 -18.69
CA ARG A 314 9.01 12.25 -17.95
C ARG A 314 9.68 10.91 -17.63
N TRP A 315 8.86 9.87 -17.49
CA TRP A 315 9.27 8.54 -17.08
C TRP A 315 9.54 7.62 -18.28
N LEU A 316 9.46 8.14 -19.50
CA LEU A 316 9.56 7.37 -20.73
C LEU A 316 10.82 7.72 -21.52
N ARG A 317 11.51 6.70 -22.02
CA ARG A 317 12.56 6.82 -23.03
C ARG A 317 12.23 5.85 -24.16
N ASN A 318 12.01 6.37 -25.36
CA ASN A 318 11.61 5.58 -26.53
C ASN A 318 10.36 4.72 -26.29
N GLY A 319 9.40 5.21 -25.50
CA GLY A 319 8.17 4.50 -25.16
C GLY A 319 8.29 3.51 -24.00
N GLU A 320 9.50 3.22 -23.52
CA GLU A 320 9.72 2.33 -22.38
C GLU A 320 9.85 3.11 -21.07
N PHE A 321 9.31 2.54 -19.99
CA PHE A 321 9.43 3.10 -18.65
C PHE A 321 10.88 3.03 -18.16
N VAL A 322 11.43 4.18 -17.78
CA VAL A 322 12.73 4.30 -17.13
C VAL A 322 12.54 4.89 -15.73
N GLY A 323 12.92 4.09 -14.72
CA GLY A 323 12.84 4.52 -13.33
C GLY A 323 13.80 5.67 -13.02
N GLU A 324 13.38 6.55 -12.12
CA GLU A 324 14.20 7.65 -11.62
C GLU A 324 15.11 7.20 -10.46
N ASN A 325 16.19 7.96 -10.23
CA ASN A 325 17.06 7.82 -9.07
C ASN A 325 16.23 7.86 -7.76
N PRO A 326 16.33 6.86 -6.86
CA PRO A 326 15.57 6.80 -5.62
C PRO A 326 15.78 7.99 -4.66
N TYR A 327 16.91 8.71 -4.75
CA TYR A 327 17.16 9.91 -3.94
C TYR A 327 16.52 11.16 -4.55
N ARG A 328 16.23 11.15 -5.85
CA ARG A 328 15.50 12.20 -6.59
C ARG A 328 13.99 11.98 -6.53
N TYR A 329 13.58 10.71 -6.50
CA TYR A 329 12.20 10.24 -6.36
C TYR A 329 12.05 9.23 -5.20
N PRO A 330 12.04 9.69 -3.94
CA PRO A 330 12.07 8.81 -2.77
C PRO A 330 10.69 8.29 -2.31
N VAL A 331 9.71 8.15 -3.22
CA VAL A 331 8.37 7.62 -2.89
C VAL A 331 8.44 6.23 -2.25
N PHE A 332 9.36 5.40 -2.73
CA PHE A 332 9.64 4.08 -2.15
C PHE A 332 10.90 4.08 -1.27
N GLN A 333 11.34 5.26 -0.80
CA GLN A 333 12.58 5.46 -0.05
C GLN A 333 13.84 5.15 -0.89
N ALA A 334 15.01 5.26 -0.26
CA ALA A 334 16.30 4.94 -0.86
C ALA A 334 17.20 4.17 0.11
N GLY A 335 18.31 3.65 -0.41
CA GLY A 335 19.35 3.00 0.39
C GLY A 335 18.92 1.68 1.06
N PRO A 336 19.58 1.29 2.17
CA PRO A 336 19.38 -0.01 2.81
C PRO A 336 17.96 -0.24 3.33
N ARG A 337 17.13 0.81 3.45
CA ARG A 337 15.74 0.75 3.95
C ARG A 337 14.69 1.01 2.86
N ILE A 338 15.06 0.89 1.58
CA ILE A 338 14.12 0.95 0.44
C ILE A 338 12.88 0.06 0.66
N CYS A 339 11.71 0.47 0.18
CA CYS A 339 10.47 -0.29 0.34
C CYS A 339 10.62 -1.70 -0.26
N LEU A 340 10.32 -2.72 0.56
CA LEU A 340 10.36 -4.12 0.12
C LEU A 340 9.23 -4.44 -0.86
N GLY A 341 8.05 -3.85 -0.65
CA GLY A 341 6.86 -4.08 -1.46
C GLY A 341 6.77 -3.24 -2.73
N LYS A 342 7.83 -2.54 -3.17
CA LYS A 342 7.79 -1.65 -4.34
C LYS A 342 7.24 -2.37 -5.58
N GLU A 343 7.81 -3.51 -5.94
CA GLU A 343 7.42 -4.24 -7.14
C GLU A 343 5.97 -4.75 -7.03
N MET A 344 5.61 -5.35 -5.90
CA MET A 344 4.25 -5.84 -5.64
C MET A 344 3.22 -4.72 -5.68
N SER A 345 3.55 -3.54 -5.15
CA SER A 345 2.65 -2.38 -5.20
C SER A 345 2.35 -1.96 -6.63
N PHE A 346 3.34 -1.99 -7.53
CA PHE A 346 3.10 -1.70 -8.95
C PHE A 346 2.26 -2.78 -9.62
N ILE A 347 2.48 -4.07 -9.32
CA ILE A 347 1.62 -5.16 -9.82
C ILE A 347 0.16 -4.89 -9.41
N GLN A 348 -0.09 -4.68 -8.11
CA GLN A 348 -1.43 -4.42 -7.59
C GLN A 348 -2.05 -3.18 -8.23
N MET A 349 -1.33 -2.05 -8.22
CA MET A 349 -1.85 -0.80 -8.76
C MET A 349 -2.15 -0.89 -10.26
N LYS A 350 -1.28 -1.54 -11.04
CA LYS A 350 -1.47 -1.70 -12.49
C LYS A 350 -2.64 -2.62 -12.79
N SER A 351 -2.79 -3.76 -12.09
CA SER A 351 -3.95 -4.66 -12.28
C SER A 351 -5.26 -3.93 -12.00
N ILE A 352 -5.35 -3.23 -10.87
CA ILE A 352 -6.56 -2.52 -10.47
C ILE A 352 -6.86 -1.38 -11.46
N ALA A 353 -5.86 -0.54 -11.76
CA ALA A 353 -6.03 0.60 -12.65
C ALA A 353 -6.43 0.16 -14.07
N ALA A 354 -5.72 -0.83 -14.64
CA ALA A 354 -6.00 -1.32 -15.98
C ALA A 354 -7.41 -1.93 -16.07
N SER A 355 -7.80 -2.79 -15.14
CA SER A 355 -9.14 -3.40 -15.16
C SER A 355 -10.26 -2.37 -14.99
N ILE A 356 -10.07 -1.33 -14.17
CA ILE A 356 -11.06 -0.25 -14.02
C ILE A 356 -11.12 0.62 -15.29
N ILE A 357 -9.98 1.12 -15.78
CA ILE A 357 -9.92 2.04 -16.94
C ILE A 357 -10.41 1.37 -18.22
N HIS A 358 -10.17 0.06 -18.36
CA HIS A 358 -10.64 -0.71 -19.50
C HIS A 358 -12.18 -0.73 -19.56
N ARG A 359 -12.84 -1.02 -18.43
CA ARG A 359 -14.28 -1.33 -18.38
C ARG A 359 -15.17 -0.13 -18.00
N PHE A 360 -14.64 0.84 -17.27
CA PHE A 360 -15.42 1.90 -16.66
C PHE A 360 -14.87 3.29 -16.95
N SER A 361 -15.78 4.26 -16.97
CA SER A 361 -15.46 5.68 -16.88
C SER A 361 -15.64 6.12 -15.44
N VAL A 362 -14.62 6.74 -14.86
CA VAL A 362 -14.62 7.20 -13.47
C VAL A 362 -14.76 8.71 -13.46
N THR A 363 -15.94 9.21 -13.08
CA THR A 363 -16.22 10.65 -13.06
C THR A 363 -16.14 11.17 -11.63
N VAL A 364 -15.20 12.07 -11.37
CA VAL A 364 -15.15 12.87 -10.13
C VAL A 364 -16.01 14.11 -10.32
N LYS A 365 -16.82 14.49 -9.32
CA LYS A 365 -17.61 15.73 -9.38
C LYS A 365 -16.71 16.95 -9.60
N THR A 366 -17.06 17.81 -10.55
CA THR A 366 -16.20 18.90 -11.09
C THR A 366 -15.71 19.90 -10.05
N GLU A 367 -16.43 20.08 -8.94
CA GLU A 367 -16.07 21.00 -7.85
C GLU A 367 -15.33 20.31 -6.68
N TYR A 368 -15.00 19.02 -6.81
CA TYR A 368 -14.38 18.27 -5.72
C TYR A 368 -12.89 18.62 -5.55
N VAL A 369 -12.61 19.44 -4.55
CA VAL A 369 -11.23 19.74 -4.11
C VAL A 369 -10.90 18.87 -2.89
N PRO A 370 -9.99 17.89 -3.03
CA PRO A 370 -9.64 17.01 -1.93
C PRO A 370 -8.93 17.80 -0.83
N LYS A 371 -9.41 17.63 0.41
CA LYS A 371 -8.72 18.14 1.60
C LYS A 371 -7.89 17.02 2.20
N TYR A 372 -6.77 17.35 2.82
CA TYR A 372 -5.94 16.36 3.50
C TYR A 372 -6.51 16.01 4.88
N THR A 373 -6.33 14.76 5.30
CA THR A 373 -6.54 14.34 6.69
C THR A 373 -5.20 14.14 7.38
N ILE A 374 -5.18 14.29 8.71
CA ILE A 374 -3.99 13.98 9.51
C ILE A 374 -3.87 12.46 9.59
N SER A 375 -2.86 11.91 8.93
CA SER A 375 -2.54 10.48 8.90
C SER A 375 -1.07 10.29 8.52
N ILE A 376 -0.53 9.09 8.74
CA ILE A 376 0.80 8.67 8.24
C ILE A 376 0.84 8.78 6.71
N THR A 377 -0.29 8.48 6.05
CA THR A 377 -0.46 8.58 4.61
C THR A 377 -1.23 9.82 4.20
N LEU A 378 -1.02 10.29 2.97
CA LEU A 378 -1.68 11.47 2.41
C LEU A 378 -3.16 11.18 2.03
N ARG A 379 -4.02 10.80 2.97
CA ARG A 379 -5.42 10.44 2.67
C ARG A 379 -6.30 11.68 2.40
N MET A 380 -7.33 11.50 1.57
CA MET A 380 -8.37 12.51 1.35
C MET A 380 -9.37 12.49 2.50
N LYS A 381 -9.59 13.66 3.11
CA LYS A 381 -10.64 13.89 4.09
C LYS A 381 -11.99 13.81 3.40
N GLY A 382 -12.81 12.84 3.80
CA GLY A 382 -14.12 12.58 3.20
C GLY A 382 -14.10 11.68 1.96
N GLY A 383 -12.95 11.05 1.65
CA GLY A 383 -12.86 10.04 0.59
C GLY A 383 -12.62 10.60 -0.81
N LEU A 384 -12.93 9.79 -1.82
CA LEU A 384 -12.96 10.18 -3.23
C LEU A 384 -14.33 9.79 -3.82
N PRO A 385 -15.34 10.68 -3.74
CA PRO A 385 -16.66 10.42 -4.28
C PRO A 385 -16.62 10.43 -5.82
N VAL A 386 -17.03 9.32 -6.44
CA VAL A 386 -17.06 9.14 -7.89
C VAL A 386 -18.39 8.54 -8.36
N VAL A 387 -18.76 8.85 -9.59
CA VAL A 387 -19.78 8.13 -10.35
C VAL A 387 -19.05 7.21 -11.33
N ILE A 388 -19.41 5.94 -11.31
CA ILE A 388 -18.90 4.92 -12.22
C ILE A 388 -19.93 4.72 -13.32
N SER A 389 -19.53 4.75 -14.58
CA SER A 389 -20.38 4.33 -15.70
C SER A 389 -19.68 3.26 -16.51
N ARG A 390 -20.45 2.31 -17.05
CA ARG A 390 -19.92 1.39 -18.07
C ARG A 390 -19.49 2.21 -19.28
N ARG A 391 -18.43 1.76 -19.94
CA ARG A 391 -17.95 2.36 -21.19
C ARG A 391 -18.57 1.73 -22.40
#